data_AF-E4TZT3-F1
#
_entry.id   AF-E4TZT3-F1
#
_cell.length_a   1.000
_cell.length_b   1.000
_cell.length_c   1.000
_cell.angle_alpha   90.00
_cell.angle_beta   90.00
_cell.angle_gamma   90.00
#
_symmetry.space_group_name_H-M   'P 1'
#
loop_
_entity.id
_entity.type
_entity.pdbx_description
1 polymer ?
#
loop_
_entity_poly.entity_id
_entity_poly.type
_entity_poly.pdbx_seq_one_letter_code
_entity_poly.pdbx_strand_id
1 'polypeptide(L)'
;MMDPFAKVAADLDQFGCDCAVTVALKITDDSCKMDDEQRALFMALYDALPPYESAMFDESIHDLIREGRNTPSTLLFGQIKKERERAMAIITKEKMKTFKASVRGSLLIARHTA
;
A
#
# COMPACT_ATOMS: atom_id res chain seq x y z
N MET A 1 -12.56 15.31 13.96
CA MET A 1 -11.24 14.69 14.14
C MET A 1 -10.91 14.01 12.83
N MET A 2 -9.88 14.45 12.10
CA MET A 2 -9.50 13.79 10.84
C MET A 2 -8.90 12.42 11.18
N ASP A 3 -9.30 11.39 10.43
CA ASP A 3 -8.71 10.07 10.54
C ASP A 3 -7.18 10.17 10.30
N PRO A 4 -6.32 9.66 11.21
CA PRO A 4 -4.88 9.77 11.08
C PRO A 4 -4.35 9.11 9.80
N PHE A 5 -5.02 8.09 9.27
CA PHE A 5 -4.64 7.48 8.00
C PHE A 5 -4.92 8.41 6.82
N ALA A 6 -6.11 9.01 6.76
CA ALA A 6 -6.44 10.02 5.75
C ALA A 6 -5.47 11.21 5.75
N LYS A 7 -5.05 11.69 6.94
CA LYS A 7 -4.04 12.75 7.05
C LYS A 7 -2.69 12.32 6.46
N VAL A 8 -2.16 11.17 6.88
CA VAL A 8 -0.87 10.69 6.39
C VAL A 8 -0.91 10.36 4.91
N ALA A 9 -2.04 9.81 4.42
CA ALA A 9 -2.24 9.50 3.01
C ALA A 9 -2.27 10.75 2.12
N ALA A 10 -2.89 11.83 2.59
CA ALA A 10 -2.92 13.11 1.87
C ALA A 10 -1.55 13.78 1.75
N ASP A 11 -0.62 13.46 2.66
CA ASP A 11 0.75 14.00 2.67
C ASP A 11 1.73 13.15 1.81
N LEU A 12 1.30 12.04 1.22
CA LEU A 12 2.14 11.22 0.35
C LEU A 12 2.32 11.88 -1.02
N ASP A 13 3.54 11.79 -1.56
CA ASP A 13 3.79 12.06 -2.97
C ASP A 13 3.36 10.88 -3.86
N GLN A 14 3.35 11.06 -5.19
CA GLN A 14 2.95 10.00 -6.13
C GLN A 14 3.72 8.70 -5.92
N PHE A 15 5.03 8.80 -5.67
CA PHE A 15 5.87 7.62 -5.42
C PHE A 15 5.51 6.92 -4.10
N GLY A 16 5.17 7.69 -3.05
CA GLY A 16 4.66 7.18 -1.79
C GLY A 16 3.32 6.46 -1.95
N CYS A 17 2.42 7.00 -2.77
CA CYS A 17 1.17 6.32 -3.13
C CYS A 17 1.45 4.99 -3.87
N ASP A 18 2.36 4.97 -4.85
CA ASP A 18 2.74 3.74 -5.54
C ASP A 18 3.39 2.71 -4.60
N CYS A 19 4.16 3.17 -3.61
CA CYS A 19 4.67 2.31 -2.55
C CYS A 19 3.54 1.74 -1.69
N ALA A 20 2.53 2.54 -1.33
CA ALA A 20 1.37 2.08 -0.57
C ALA A 20 0.58 1.01 -1.34
N VAL A 21 0.27 1.25 -2.62
CA VAL A 21 -0.37 0.27 -3.51
C VAL A 21 0.45 -1.01 -3.61
N THR A 22 1.77 -0.90 -3.79
CA THR A 22 2.68 -2.06 -3.85
C THR A 22 2.67 -2.86 -2.55
N VAL A 23 2.58 -2.21 -1.39
CA VAL A 23 2.45 -2.91 -0.11
C VAL A 23 1.09 -3.60 0.00
N ALA A 24 0.00 -2.96 -0.45
CA ALA A 24 -1.32 -3.57 -0.47
C ALA A 24 -1.36 -4.83 -1.36
N LEU A 25 -0.72 -4.80 -2.54
CA LEU A 25 -0.55 -5.99 -3.39
C LEU A 25 0.16 -7.13 -2.64
N LYS A 26 1.25 -6.82 -1.92
CA LYS A 26 1.99 -7.80 -1.12
C LYS A 26 1.19 -8.43 0.00
N ILE A 27 0.30 -7.65 0.61
CA ILE A 27 -0.57 -8.13 1.67
C ILE A 27 -1.67 -9.01 1.06
N THR A 28 -2.17 -8.64 -0.13
CA THR A 28 -3.25 -9.35 -0.81
C THR A 28 -2.80 -10.71 -1.38
N ASP A 29 -1.58 -10.83 -1.93
CA ASP A 29 -1.02 -12.12 -2.39
C ASP A 29 -0.30 -12.93 -1.29
N ASP A 30 -0.42 -12.48 -0.05
CA ASP A 30 0.23 -13.04 1.14
C ASP A 30 1.78 -13.15 1.08
N SER A 31 2.43 -12.42 0.17
CA SER A 31 3.90 -12.37 0.08
C SER A 31 4.54 -11.44 1.12
N CYS A 32 3.73 -10.75 1.94
CA CYS A 32 4.18 -9.81 2.96
C CYS A 32 4.61 -10.52 4.25
N LYS A 33 5.81 -10.20 4.75
CA LYS A 33 6.36 -10.76 6.01
C LYS A 33 6.10 -9.88 7.26
N MET A 34 5.27 -8.86 7.13
CA MET A 34 4.87 -8.02 8.26
C MET A 34 3.87 -8.79 9.14
N ASP A 35 3.86 -8.53 10.44
CA ASP A 35 2.83 -9.04 11.35
C ASP A 35 1.44 -8.45 11.03
N ASP A 36 0.40 -9.00 11.64
CA ASP A 36 -0.99 -8.63 11.37
C ASP A 36 -1.31 -7.17 11.69
N GLU A 37 -0.71 -6.61 12.74
CA GLU A 37 -0.89 -5.20 13.10
C GLU A 37 -0.33 -4.29 12.02
N GLN A 38 0.89 -4.58 11.54
CA GLN A 38 1.52 -3.83 10.47
C GLN A 38 0.80 -4.03 9.12
N ARG A 39 0.29 -5.24 8.84
CA ARG A 39 -0.53 -5.48 7.64
C ARG A 39 -1.80 -4.63 7.69
N ALA A 40 -2.52 -4.63 8.81
CA ALA A 40 -3.72 -3.81 9.00
C ALA A 40 -3.41 -2.30 8.85
N LEU A 41 -2.30 -1.83 9.43
CA LEU A 41 -1.86 -0.44 9.33
C LEU A 41 -1.64 -0.01 7.87
N PHE A 42 -0.91 -0.79 7.07
CA PHE A 42 -0.64 -0.42 5.67
C PHE A 42 -1.87 -0.61 4.76
N MET A 43 -2.77 -1.54 5.08
CA MET A 43 -4.06 -1.62 4.38
C MET A 43 -4.95 -0.42 4.69
N ALA A 44 -5.01 0.04 5.93
CA ALA A 44 -5.74 1.25 6.29
C ALA A 44 -5.17 2.51 5.62
N LEU A 45 -3.84 2.61 5.51
CA LEU A 45 -3.21 3.68 4.73
C LEU A 45 -3.62 3.61 3.25
N TYR A 46 -3.57 2.43 2.64
CA TYR A 46 -3.98 2.23 1.25
C TYR A 46 -5.46 2.59 1.03
N ASP A 47 -6.34 2.14 1.93
CA ASP A 47 -7.78 2.42 1.87
C ASP A 47 -8.09 3.92 2.03
N ALA A 48 -7.16 4.70 2.61
CA ALA A 48 -7.28 6.14 2.83
C ALA A 48 -6.59 7.00 1.75
N LEU A 49 -6.01 6.40 0.70
CA LEU A 49 -5.34 7.14 -0.36
C LEU A 49 -6.32 8.08 -1.08
N PRO A 50 -5.96 9.37 -1.28
CA PRO A 50 -6.71 10.23 -2.17
C PRO A 50 -6.56 9.75 -3.62
N PRO A 51 -7.48 10.13 -4.53
CA PRO A 51 -7.28 9.94 -5.96
C PRO A 51 -5.94 10.52 -6.40
N TYR A 52 -5.15 9.73 -7.13
CA TYR A 52 -3.84 10.14 -7.62
C TYR A 52 -3.55 9.47 -8.96
N GLU A 53 -2.69 10.09 -9.77
CA GLU A 53 -2.19 9.49 -11.00
C GLU A 53 -0.94 8.67 -10.68
N SER A 54 -1.04 7.35 -10.88
CA SER A 54 0.07 6.42 -10.66
C SER A 54 1.04 6.43 -11.85
N ALA A 55 2.33 6.33 -11.55
CA ALA A 55 3.36 6.13 -12.58
C ALA A 55 3.59 4.65 -12.91
N MET A 56 3.03 3.72 -12.11
CA MET A 56 3.32 2.28 -12.18
C MET A 56 2.09 1.42 -12.44
N PHE A 57 0.90 1.91 -12.10
CA PHE A 57 -0.34 1.15 -12.13
C PHE A 57 -1.42 1.89 -12.93
N ASP A 58 -2.30 1.12 -13.56
CA ASP A 58 -3.57 1.64 -14.06
C ASP A 58 -4.66 1.50 -12.99
N GLU A 59 -5.84 2.06 -13.25
CA GLU A 59 -6.98 2.03 -12.33
C GLU A 59 -7.42 0.59 -11.97
N SER A 60 -7.14 -0.40 -12.84
CA SER A 60 -7.54 -1.80 -12.62
C SER A 60 -6.81 -2.45 -11.44
N ILE A 61 -5.70 -1.86 -10.98
CA ILE A 61 -4.96 -2.39 -9.83
C ILE A 61 -5.80 -2.40 -8.56
N HIS A 62 -6.69 -1.41 -8.40
CA HIS A 62 -7.55 -1.30 -7.22
C HIS A 62 -8.65 -2.36 -7.24
N ASP A 63 -9.15 -2.70 -8.43
CA ASP A 63 -10.09 -3.80 -8.62
C ASP A 63 -9.42 -5.14 -8.29
N LEU A 64 -8.18 -5.34 -8.73
CA LEU A 64 -7.41 -6.55 -8.44
C LEU A 64 -7.15 -6.74 -6.93
N ILE A 65 -6.80 -5.67 -6.21
CA ILE A 65 -6.64 -5.70 -4.75
C ILE A 65 -7.98 -6.01 -4.07
N ARG A 66 -9.06 -5.35 -4.50
CA ARG A 66 -10.41 -5.57 -3.95
C ARG A 66 -10.87 -7.01 -4.13
N GLU A 67 -10.70 -7.57 -5.33
CA GLU A 67 -11.04 -8.97 -5.63
C GLU A 67 -10.17 -9.95 -4.85
N GLY A 68 -8.86 -9.73 -4.79
CA GLY A 68 -7.94 -10.59 -4.04
C GLY A 68 -8.22 -10.63 -2.54
N ARG A 69 -8.71 -9.53 -1.96
CA ARG A 69 -9.16 -9.47 -0.55
C ARG A 69 -10.46 -10.25 -0.32
N ASN A 70 -11.39 -10.20 -1.27
CA ASN A 70 -12.74 -10.75 -1.09
C ASN A 70 -12.85 -12.22 -1.51
N THR A 71 -12.19 -12.60 -2.60
CA THR A 71 -12.28 -13.95 -3.20
C THR A 71 -10.88 -14.43 -3.59
N PRO A 72 -9.99 -14.70 -2.62
CA PRO A 72 -8.61 -15.09 -2.90
C PRO A 72 -8.56 -16.38 -3.73
N SER A 73 -7.77 -16.36 -4.80
CA SER A 73 -7.55 -17.52 -5.66
C SER A 73 -6.11 -17.54 -6.19
N THR A 74 -5.62 -18.73 -6.55
CA THR A 74 -4.28 -18.87 -7.15
C THR A 74 -4.14 -18.08 -8.45
N LEU A 75 -5.22 -17.95 -9.23
CA LEU A 75 -5.23 -17.16 -10.47
C LEU A 75 -5.00 -15.67 -10.16
N LEU A 76 -5.76 -15.11 -9.20
CA LEU A 76 -5.61 -13.72 -8.78
C LEU A 76 -4.24 -13.46 -8.17
N PHE A 77 -3.72 -14.38 -7.34
CA PHE A 77 -2.37 -14.24 -6.78
C PHE A 77 -1.30 -14.24 -7.87
N GLY A 78 -1.47 -15.01 -8.94
CA GLY A 78 -0.60 -14.96 -10.11
C GLY A 78 -0.62 -13.60 -10.81
N GLN A 79 -1.79 -12.99 -10.96
CA GLN A 79 -1.94 -11.64 -11.53
C GLN A 79 -1.34 -10.57 -10.63
N ILE A 80 -1.64 -10.60 -9.33
CA ILE A 80 -1.07 -9.66 -8.33
C ILE A 80 0.45 -9.75 -8.31
N LYS A 81 1.00 -10.98 -8.32
CA LYS A 81 2.45 -11.20 -8.34
C LYS A 81 3.10 -10.53 -9.54
N LYS A 82 2.49 -10.63 -10.73
CA LYS A 82 3.00 -10.01 -11.96
C LYS A 82 3.07 -8.49 -11.85
N GLU A 83 1.99 -7.83 -11.40
CA GLU A 83 1.97 -6.37 -11.26
C GLU A 83 2.92 -5.90 -10.14
N ARG A 84 2.99 -6.65 -9.05
CA ARG A 84 3.98 -6.39 -7.99
C ARG A 84 5.42 -6.49 -8.48
N GLU A 85 5.76 -7.50 -9.27
CA GLU A 85 7.12 -7.65 -9.81
C GLU A 85 7.51 -6.51 -10.73
N ARG A 86 6.56 -5.99 -11.54
CA ARG A 86 6.77 -4.79 -12.35
C ARG A 86 7.07 -3.56 -11.49
N ALA A 87 6.25 -3.30 -10.47
CA ALA A 87 6.47 -2.18 -9.56
C ALA A 87 7.80 -2.33 -8.78
N MET A 88 8.13 -3.54 -8.33
CA MET A 88 9.37 -3.82 -7.60
C MET A 88 10.64 -3.72 -8.45
N ALA A 89 10.54 -3.69 -9.78
CA ALA A 89 11.67 -3.35 -10.64
C ALA A 89 12.09 -1.88 -10.50
N ILE A 90 11.17 -1.00 -10.08
CA ILE A 90 11.37 0.44 -9.88
C ILE A 90 11.54 0.76 -8.38
N ILE A 91 10.70 0.15 -7.54
CA ILE A 91 10.72 0.32 -6.08
C ILE A 91 11.76 -0.60 -5.47
N THR A 92 12.97 -0.08 -5.29
CA THR A 92 14.06 -0.82 -4.64
C THR A 92 13.73 -1.14 -3.19
N LYS A 93 14.41 -2.16 -2.64
CA LYS A 93 14.28 -2.55 -1.22
C LYS A 93 14.52 -1.37 -0.27
N GLU A 94 15.53 -0.54 -0.57
CA GLU A 94 15.85 0.63 0.26
C GLU A 94 14.75 1.68 0.20
N LYS A 95 14.22 1.99 -0.99
CA LYS A 95 13.08 2.93 -1.13
C LYS A 95 11.87 2.45 -0.34
N MET A 96 11.53 1.16 -0.46
CA MET A 96 10.43 0.55 0.29
C MET A 96 10.65 0.61 1.81
N LYS A 97 11.88 0.37 2.28
CA LYS A 97 12.22 0.43 3.70
C LYS A 97 12.06 1.85 4.25
N THR A 98 12.58 2.85 3.53
CA THR A 98 12.45 4.27 3.87
C THR A 98 10.98 4.70 3.90
N PHE A 99 10.20 4.33 2.88
CA PHE A 99 8.76 4.60 2.83
C PHE A 99 8.05 4.04 4.07
N LYS A 100 8.25 2.76 4.39
CA LYS A 100 7.59 2.13 5.54
C LYS A 100 8.01 2.75 6.87
N ALA A 101 9.26 3.19 7.01
CA ALA A 101 9.72 3.88 8.21
C ALA A 101 9.05 5.25 8.35
N SER A 102 8.99 6.01 7.25
CA SER A 102 8.33 7.32 7.19
C SER A 102 6.85 7.24 7.60
N VAL A 103 6.08 6.34 6.98
CA VAL A 103 4.66 6.11 7.30
C VAL A 103 4.45 5.80 8.78
N ARG A 104 5.24 4.90 9.36
CA ARG A 104 5.11 4.54 10.79
C ARG A 104 5.36 5.74 11.69
N GLY A 105 6.38 6.55 11.37
CA GLY A 105 6.66 7.80 12.10
C GLY A 105 5.52 8.81 11.99
N SER A 106 5.01 9.05 10.78
CA SER A 106 3.92 9.99 10.53
C SER A 106 2.62 9.57 11.22
N LEU A 107 2.28 8.28 11.21
CA LEU A 107 1.09 7.77 11.91
C LEU A 107 1.21 7.87 13.43
N LEU A 108 2.40 7.67 13.99
CA LEU A 108 2.63 7.89 15.42
C LEU A 108 2.35 9.36 15.78
N ILE A 109 2.89 10.31 15.01
CA ILE A 109 2.66 11.74 15.22
C ILE A 109 1.17 12.09 15.03
N ALA A 110 0.54 11.59 13.97
CA ALA A 110 -0.86 11.87 13.67
C ALA A 110 -1.79 11.38 14.79
N ARG A 111 -1.55 10.19 15.36
CA ARG A 111 -2.35 9.65 16.48
C ARG A 111 -2.23 10.45 17.78
N HIS A 112 -1.14 11.18 17.98
CA HIS A 112 -0.94 12.03 19.15
C HIS A 112 -1.36 13.49 18.93
N THR A 113 -1.70 13.86 17.70
CA THR A 113 -2.08 15.23 17.32
C THR A 113 -3.49 15.36 16.75
N ALA A 114 -4.19 14.24 16.54
CA ALA A 114 -5.57 14.17 16.07
C ALA A 114 -6.57 14.36 17.22
#